data_AF-A0A8S9WUQ3-F1
#
_entry.id   AF-A0A8S9WUQ3-F1
#
_cell.length_a   1.000
_cell.length_b   1.000
_cell.length_c   1.000
_cell.angle_alpha   90.00
_cell.angle_beta   90.00
_cell.angle_gamma   90.00
#
_symmetry.space_group_name_H-M   'P 1'
#
loop_
_entity.id
_entity.type
_entity.pdbx_description
1 polymer ?
#
loop_
_entity_poly.entity_id
_entity_poly.type
_entity_poly.pdbx_seq_one_letter_code
_entity_poly.pdbx_strand_id
1 'polypeptide(L)'
;MIVYSKSDAGAVEIKQKEDYEGEFKTVNHQSPKGRCRTSNDSLPRAYRQKLQISDVKFRDLKKMCLDGIIPAEYHPYYLSLQPSAEVEDRLPEPDQDEDSEDEEEEE
;
A
#
# COMPACT_ATOMS: atom_id res chain seq x y z
N MET A 1 15.96 18.26 -21.75
CA MET A 1 15.02 19.03 -20.88
C MET A 1 13.59 18.76 -21.33
N ILE A 2 12.65 18.52 -20.41
CA ILE A 2 11.24 18.21 -20.72
C ILE A 2 10.35 19.35 -20.24
N VAL A 3 9.41 19.80 -21.09
CA VAL A 3 8.47 20.87 -20.78
C VAL A 3 7.04 20.40 -21.09
N TYR A 4 6.12 20.80 -20.21
CA TYR A 4 4.68 20.55 -20.36
C TYR A 4 3.99 21.86 -20.70
N SER A 5 3.16 21.86 -21.74
CA SER A 5 2.28 22.98 -22.08
C SER A 5 0.85 22.48 -22.21
N LYS A 6 -0.11 23.21 -21.65
CA LYS A 6 -1.54 22.89 -21.76
C LYS A 6 -2.16 23.82 -22.80
N SER A 7 -2.82 23.25 -23.81
CA SER A 7 -3.55 24.04 -24.80
C SER A 7 -4.90 24.54 -24.26
N ASP A 8 -5.51 25.52 -24.93
CA ASP A 8 -6.84 26.03 -24.57
C ASP A 8 -7.94 24.95 -24.60
N ALA A 9 -7.74 23.90 -25.40
CA ALA A 9 -8.59 22.71 -25.42
C ALA A 9 -8.36 21.75 -24.24
N GLY A 10 -7.46 22.09 -23.31
CA GLY A 10 -7.15 21.30 -22.13
C GLY A 10 -6.20 20.11 -22.37
N ALA A 11 -5.74 19.90 -23.60
CA ALA A 11 -4.79 18.84 -23.93
C ALA A 11 -3.38 19.21 -23.44
N VAL A 12 -2.67 18.25 -22.84
CA VAL A 12 -1.29 18.42 -22.40
C VAL A 12 -0.35 17.98 -23.51
N GLU A 13 0.42 18.93 -24.05
CA GLU A 13 1.52 18.66 -24.97
C GLU A 13 2.83 18.49 -24.20
N ILE A 14 3.52 17.37 -24.46
CA ILE A 14 4.83 17.08 -23.89
C ILE A 14 5.89 17.34 -24.98
N LYS A 15 6.83 18.24 -24.69
CA LYS A 15 7.91 18.60 -25.59
C LYS A 15 9.27 18.30 -24.97
N GLN A 16 10.18 17.74 -25.76
CA GLN A 16 11.51 17.34 -25.32
C GLN A 16 12.59 17.98 -26.20
N LYS A 17 13.70 18.39 -25.58
CA LYS A 17 14.94 18.78 -26.28
C LYS A 17 16.12 17.94 -25.78
N GLU A 18 16.93 17.46 -26.72
CA GLU A 18 18.11 16.61 -26.50
C GLU A 18 19.33 17.48 -26.16
N ASP A 19 19.54 18.57 -26.90
CA ASP A 19 20.62 19.53 -26.67
C ASP A 19 20.13 20.87 -26.08
N TYR A 20 21.02 21.63 -25.45
CA TYR A 20 20.66 22.92 -24.82
C TYR A 20 20.18 23.96 -25.84
N GLU A 21 20.82 24.01 -27.01
CA GLU A 21 20.48 24.88 -28.15
C GLU A 21 19.47 24.26 -29.13
N GLY A 22 19.04 23.02 -28.87
CA GLY A 22 18.11 22.29 -29.73
C GLY A 22 16.66 22.78 -29.63
N GLU A 23 15.92 22.63 -30.73
CA GLU A 23 14.48 22.91 -30.78
C GLU A 23 13.66 21.84 -30.05
N PHE A 24 12.54 22.27 -29.45
CA PHE A 24 11.62 21.38 -28.75
C PHE A 24 10.80 20.54 -29.73
N LYS A 25 10.91 19.22 -29.64
CA LYS A 25 10.13 18.28 -30.45
C LYS A 25 8.97 17.71 -29.63
N THR A 26 7.78 17.63 -30.23
CA THR A 26 6.61 16.97 -29.64
C THR A 26 6.77 15.45 -29.72
N VAL A 27 6.70 14.77 -28.58
CA VAL A 27 6.79 13.31 -28.53
C VAL A 27 5.42 12.73 -28.18
N ASN A 28 4.93 11.82 -29.03
CA ASN A 28 3.67 11.11 -28.79
C ASN A 28 3.92 9.94 -27.82
N HIS A 29 3.71 10.16 -26.53
CA HIS A 29 3.73 9.10 -25.52
C HIS A 29 2.44 8.29 -25.60
N GLN A 30 2.39 7.33 -26.54
CA GLN A 30 1.37 6.29 -26.45
C GLN A 30 1.66 5.46 -25.21
N SER A 31 0.76 5.48 -24.23
CA SER A 31 0.85 4.56 -23.11
C SER A 31 0.91 3.13 -23.68
N PRO A 32 1.89 2.29 -23.28
CA PRO A 32 1.95 0.93 -23.77
C PRO A 32 0.61 0.25 -23.46
N LYS A 33 -0.02 -0.32 -24.49
CA LYS A 33 -1.22 -1.16 -24.42
C LYS A 33 -0.89 -2.44 -23.65
N GLY A 34 -0.68 -2.32 -22.34
CA GLY A 34 -0.29 -3.42 -21.45
C GLY A 34 -0.97 -3.35 -20.09
N ARG A 35 -1.54 -2.21 -19.70
CA ARG A 35 -2.48 -2.20 -18.58
C ARG A 35 -3.79 -2.78 -19.05
N CYS A 36 -4.01 -4.05 -18.71
CA CYS A 36 -5.35 -4.62 -18.66
C CYS A 36 -6.19 -3.62 -17.84
N ARG A 37 -7.11 -2.92 -18.51
CA ARG A 37 -8.18 -2.23 -17.79
C ARG A 37 -8.93 -3.36 -17.12
N THR A 38 -8.66 -3.59 -15.83
CA THR A 38 -9.50 -4.48 -15.04
C THR A 38 -10.91 -4.03 -15.35
N SER A 39 -11.68 -4.89 -16.01
CA SER A 39 -13.13 -4.77 -16.01
C SER A 39 -13.52 -4.51 -14.55
N ASN A 40 -14.52 -3.67 -14.32
CA ASN A 40 -15.07 -3.45 -12.98
C ASN A 40 -15.78 -4.72 -12.46
N ASP A 41 -15.22 -5.90 -12.72
CA ASP A 41 -15.59 -7.16 -12.12
C ASP A 41 -15.18 -7.03 -10.66
N SER A 42 -16.19 -6.77 -9.83
CA SER A 42 -16.04 -6.69 -8.38
C SER A 42 -15.23 -7.89 -7.88
N LEU A 43 -14.06 -7.62 -7.30
CA LEU A 43 -13.27 -8.66 -6.65
C LEU A 43 -14.15 -9.41 -5.64
N PRO A 44 -14.09 -10.75 -5.61
CA PRO A 44 -14.84 -11.51 -4.63
C PRO A 44 -14.38 -11.12 -3.22
N ARG A 45 -15.33 -11.05 -2.29
CA ARG A 45 -15.05 -10.66 -0.90
C ARG A 45 -14.19 -11.75 -0.24
N ALA A 46 -12.97 -11.40 0.14
CA ALA A 46 -12.03 -12.34 0.76
C ALA A 46 -12.51 -12.86 2.13
N TYR A 47 -13.29 -12.08 2.87
CA TYR A 47 -13.75 -12.41 4.22
C TYR A 47 -15.28 -12.35 4.34
N ARG A 48 -15.88 -13.35 5.01
CA ARG A 48 -17.33 -13.40 5.23
C ARG A 48 -17.80 -12.41 6.30
N GLN A 49 -16.96 -12.18 7.30
CA GLN A 49 -17.23 -11.34 8.47
C GLN A 49 -16.05 -10.43 8.79
N LYS A 50 -16.23 -9.50 9.73
CA LYS A 50 -15.14 -8.70 10.25
C LYS A 50 -14.13 -9.61 10.95
N LEU A 51 -12.84 -9.30 10.79
CA LEU A 51 -11.79 -10.01 11.50
C LEU A 51 -11.92 -9.73 12.99
N GLN A 52 -11.91 -10.80 13.78
CA GLN A 52 -11.82 -10.72 15.22
C GLN A 52 -10.37 -10.51 15.63
N ILE A 53 -10.16 -9.93 16.81
CA ILE A 53 -8.84 -9.74 17.40
C ILE A 53 -8.75 -10.48 18.72
N SER A 54 -7.53 -10.77 19.18
CA SER A 54 -7.34 -11.39 20.48
C SER A 54 -7.86 -10.50 21.62
N ASP A 55 -8.29 -11.12 22.71
CA ASP A 55 -8.71 -10.40 23.94
C ASP A 55 -7.59 -9.51 24.48
N VAL A 56 -6.34 -9.99 24.40
CA VAL A 56 -5.14 -9.29 24.86
C VAL A 56 -4.96 -7.99 24.07
N LYS A 57 -4.98 -8.08 22.75
CA LYS A 57 -4.84 -6.91 21.86
C LYS A 57 -5.97 -5.90 22.05
N PHE A 58 -7.20 -6.36 22.23
CA PHE A 58 -8.32 -5.46 22.51
C PHE A 58 -8.15 -4.72 23.84
N ARG A 59 -7.68 -5.40 24.88
CA ARG A 59 -7.40 -4.76 26.19
C ARG A 59 -6.33 -3.68 26.07
N ASP A 60 -5.27 -3.94 25.31
CA ASP A 60 -4.19 -2.98 25.10
C ASP A 60 -4.67 -1.76 24.32
N LEU A 61 -5.46 -1.95 23.26
CA LEU A 61 -6.08 -0.85 22.51
C LEU A 61 -7.00 0.00 23.40
N LYS A 62 -7.80 -0.64 24.26
CA LYS A 62 -8.65 0.07 25.23
C LYS A 62 -7.81 0.88 26.21
N LYS A 63 -6.69 0.33 26.69
CA LYS A 63 -5.75 1.05 27.56
C LYS A 63 -5.15 2.26 26.84
N MET A 64 -4.71 2.11 25.60
CA MET A 64 -4.18 3.22 24.80
C MET A 64 -5.21 4.33 24.54
N CYS A 65 -6.50 3.99 24.47
CA CYS A 65 -7.58 4.98 24.42
C CYS A 65 -7.69 5.74 25.75
N LEU A 66 -7.65 5.05 26.89
CA LEU A 66 -7.74 5.67 28.21
C LEU A 66 -6.52 6.54 28.55
N ASP A 67 -5.33 6.09 28.17
CA ASP A 67 -4.06 6.80 28.38
C ASP A 67 -3.91 8.02 27.46
N GLY A 68 -4.85 8.24 26.52
CA GLY A 68 -4.83 9.35 25.58
C GLY A 68 -3.76 9.23 24.49
N ILE A 69 -3.12 8.07 24.36
CA ILE A 69 -2.16 7.77 23.27
C ILE A 69 -2.90 7.75 21.94
N ILE A 70 -4.11 7.16 21.93
CA ILE A 70 -5.02 7.21 20.78
C ILE A 70 -5.94 8.42 20.95
N PRO A 71 -6.02 9.33 19.95
CA PRO A 71 -6.94 10.45 20.00
C PRO A 71 -8.41 10.02 20.13
N ALA A 72 -9.20 10.80 20.87
CA ALA A 72 -10.61 10.50 21.18
C ALA A 72 -11.48 10.28 19.94
N GLU A 73 -11.16 10.95 18.83
CA GLU A 73 -11.83 10.80 17.53
C GLU A 73 -11.82 9.36 17.01
N TYR A 74 -10.79 8.58 17.37
CA TYR A 74 -10.63 7.19 16.95
C TYR A 74 -11.10 6.17 17.98
N HIS A 75 -11.46 6.58 19.20
CA HIS A 75 -11.94 5.65 20.25
C HIS A 75 -13.14 4.82 19.78
N PRO A 76 -14.18 5.38 19.11
CA PRO A 76 -15.32 4.60 18.67
C PRO A 76 -14.93 3.44 17.73
N TYR A 77 -13.91 3.64 16.90
CA TYR A 77 -13.41 2.60 16.00
C TYR A 77 -12.82 1.43 16.79
N TYR A 78 -11.85 1.70 17.66
CA TYR A 78 -11.15 0.64 18.41
C TYR A 78 -12.06 -0.06 19.41
N LEU A 79 -13.01 0.66 20.03
CA LEU A 79 -13.99 0.09 20.94
C LEU A 79 -15.06 -0.75 20.23
N SER A 80 -15.24 -0.59 18.91
CA SER A 80 -16.18 -1.39 18.11
C SER A 80 -15.62 -2.72 17.61
N LEU A 81 -14.33 -2.99 17.85
CA LEU A 81 -13.68 -4.25 17.46
C LEU A 81 -14.24 -5.42 18.28
N GLN A 82 -14.30 -6.60 17.66
CA GLN A 82 -14.79 -7.82 18.31
C GLN A 82 -13.61 -8.62 18.86
N PRO A 83 -13.47 -8.71 20.20
CA PRO A 83 -12.46 -9.56 20.82
C PRO A 83 -12.92 -11.04 20.77
N SER A 84 -11.97 -11.95 20.64
CA SER A 84 -12.19 -13.40 20.65
C SER A 84 -11.01 -14.09 21.34
N ALA A 85 -11.33 -15.01 22.25
CA ALA A 85 -10.34 -15.85 22.93
C ALA A 85 -9.73 -16.92 21.99
N GLU A 86 -10.38 -17.20 20.86
CA GLU A 86 -9.91 -18.19 19.87
C GLU A 86 -8.79 -17.63 18.98
N VAL A 87 -8.65 -16.30 18.92
CA VAL A 87 -7.62 -15.63 18.12
C VAL A 87 -6.35 -15.50 18.95
N GLU A 88 -5.32 -16.25 18.57
CA GLU A 88 -4.01 -16.15 19.21
C GLU A 88 -3.28 -14.87 18.80
N ASP A 89 -2.66 -14.22 19.79
CA ASP A 89 -1.85 -13.03 19.57
C ASP A 89 -0.38 -13.39 19.34
N ARG A 90 -0.10 -14.04 18.22
CA ARG A 90 1.26 -14.41 17.82
C ARG A 90 1.52 -14.07 16.36
N LEU A 91 2.78 -13.77 16.07
CA LEU A 91 3.24 -13.66 14.69
C LEU A 91 3.20 -15.06 14.04
N PRO A 92 2.96 -15.13 12.72
CA PRO A 92 3.17 -16.37 11.98
C PRO A 92 4.63 -16.84 12.11
N GLU A 93 4.85 -18.13 11.93
CA GLU A 93 6.21 -18.68 11.85
C GLU A 93 6.97 -18.04 10.68
N PRO A 94 8.26 -17.72 10.85
CA PRO A 94 9.08 -17.22 9.74
C PRO A 94 9.15 -18.27 8.63
N ASP A 95 9.12 -17.81 7.38
CA ASP A 95 9.28 -18.69 6.22
C ASP A 95 10.69 -19.30 6.23
N GLN A 96 10.81 -20.60 5.90
CA GLN A 96 12.08 -21.36 6.01
C GLN A 96 13.15 -20.97 4.99
N ASP A 97 12.87 -20.06 4.06
CA ASP A 97 13.78 -19.72 2.96
C ASP A 97 14.85 -18.67 3.34
N GLU A 98 14.91 -18.23 4.60
CA GLU A 98 15.89 -17.23 5.09
C GLU A 98 17.21 -17.82 5.65
N ASP A 99 17.45 -19.14 5.55
CA ASP A 99 18.62 -19.82 6.17
C ASP A 99 19.58 -20.46 5.16
N SER A 100 19.84 -19.82 4.03
CA SER A 100 20.81 -20.34 3.04
C SER A 100 21.81 -19.29 2.59
N GLU A 101 22.65 -18.80 3.50
CA GLU A 101 23.90 -18.11 3.13
C GLU A 101 24.97 -18.25 4.25
N ASP A 102 26.14 -18.78 3.83
CA ASP A 102 27.45 -18.95 4.49
C ASP A 102 27.73 -20.18 5.38
N GLU A 103 28.04 -21.31 4.72
CA GLU A 103 29.13 -22.21 5.14
C GLU A 103 30.44 -21.77 4.44
N GLU A 104 31.22 -20.88 5.07
CA GLU A 104 32.66 -20.74 4.73
C GLU A 104 33.46 -21.77 5.54
N GLU A 105 33.87 -22.86 4.88
CA GLU A 105 34.96 -23.73 5.34
C GLU A 105 36.29 -22.96 5.30
N GLU A 106 36.95 -22.76 6.45
CA GLU A 106 38.39 -22.51 6.49
C GLU A 106 39.13 -23.73 7.07
N GLU A 107 40.05 -24.25 6.26
CA GLU A 107 41.02 -25.33 6.54
C GLU A 107 42.26 -24.82 7.31
#